data_AF-A0A5N7ZMJ4-F1
#
_entry.id   AF-A0A5N7ZMJ4-F1
#
_cell.length_a   1.000
_cell.length_b   1.000
_cell.length_c   1.000
_cell.angle_alpha   90.00
_cell.angle_beta   90.00
_cell.angle_gamma   90.00
#
_symmetry.space_group_name_H-M   'P 1'
#
loop_
_entity.id
_entity.type
_entity.pdbx_description
1 polymer ?
#
loop_
_entity_poly.entity_id
_entity_poly.type
_entity_poly.pdbx_seq_one_letter_code
_entity_poly.pdbx_strand_id
1 'polypeptide(L)'
;SSVYVNVLLITLKISLWTTFFSVVAGYPVAYLISSLSARRKTSLLFWVLLSFWTSFLVRTFAWVVLLGRNGVVNQLLQALGILDAPANLLYNFGSVLVGMVHALMPLAVLTMLSVMENIDRNLPRAASTLGARPGTAFWKIYFPLSMPGVAAAAIMVFVTAIGFFITPALLGGRKETMITQIIIDQVQQTMNWEFAGAVSVLLLVVVLVVFAIYDKVLGLSTMTGAASTRVRASGREGLGRRVGDAVLTMLAEISDRLFGLLPKRLRRSVSGTGQSRTLWWIVLLVLAFLSAPAFLMIPLSFDSGSGLTWPPKGFSLQWYEQMFTSPVWMQAITRSLIVGVGTGLLAMLIGTPAAFLLVRANMRGKSAMLAFVLSPIVVPRMIIAVGMFYFFARVGLVGSTIGLILAHTVVAVPYVVITMMAVLRNYDTRLDLAAQSLGAGPWATLRFVTFPILGAGLMSSFLFAFATSFDELTIALFASGGLNATLPKQFWDEVTLQISPVIAAVSTCLFLFIAALIWLADRLRRRSLAG
;
A
#
# COMPACT_ATOMS: atom_id res chain seq x y z
N SER A 1 -28.87 15.58 6.16
CA SER A 1 -29.10 14.79 7.39
C SER A 1 -27.83 14.79 8.24
N SER A 2 -27.96 14.99 9.56
CA SER A 2 -26.84 15.02 10.52
C SER A 2 -26.06 13.70 10.57
N VAL A 3 -26.69 12.59 10.20
CA VAL A 3 -26.06 11.25 10.17
C VAL A 3 -24.91 11.18 9.17
N TYR A 4 -25.10 11.65 7.93
CA TYR A 4 -24.06 11.60 6.90
C TYR A 4 -22.89 12.54 7.21
N VAL A 5 -23.17 13.70 7.82
CA VAL A 5 -22.13 14.62 8.30
C VAL A 5 -21.31 13.96 9.40
N ASN A 6 -21.96 13.29 10.37
CA ASN A 6 -21.26 12.56 11.42
C ASN A 6 -20.40 11.43 10.86
N VAL A 7 -20.90 10.67 9.90
CA VAL A 7 -20.13 9.58 9.26
C VAL A 7 -18.96 10.11 8.43
N LEU A 8 -19.14 11.26 7.78
CA LEU A 8 -18.02 11.96 7.13
C LEU A 8 -16.97 12.40 8.14
N LEU A 9 -17.37 12.95 9.29
CA LEU A 9 -16.44 13.33 10.37
C LEU A 9 -15.72 12.11 10.97
N ILE A 10 -16.42 10.99 11.15
CA ILE A 10 -15.82 9.71 11.58
C ILE A 10 -14.77 9.26 10.56
N THR A 11 -15.13 9.29 9.27
CA THR A 11 -14.23 8.94 8.16
C THR A 11 -12.97 9.81 8.20
N LEU A 12 -13.13 11.14 8.26
CA LEU A 12 -12.01 12.08 8.34
C LEU A 12 -11.15 11.87 9.59
N LYS A 13 -11.77 11.63 10.75
CA LYS A 13 -11.07 11.36 12.02
C LYS A 13 -10.23 10.09 11.92
N ILE A 14 -10.82 8.97 11.48
CA ILE A 14 -10.12 7.68 11.35
C ILE A 14 -8.98 7.80 10.33
N SER A 15 -9.24 8.41 9.17
CA SER A 15 -8.21 8.62 8.14
C SER A 15 -7.06 9.50 8.63
N LEU A 16 -7.35 10.58 9.37
CA LEU A 16 -6.32 11.48 9.90
C LEU A 16 -5.41 10.77 10.92
N TRP A 17 -5.99 10.04 11.88
CA TRP A 17 -5.21 9.30 12.86
C TRP A 17 -4.41 8.16 12.22
N THR A 18 -5.01 7.44 11.27
CA THR A 18 -4.31 6.41 10.51
C THR A 18 -3.09 7.00 9.80
N THR A 19 -3.26 8.11 9.08
CA THR A 19 -2.17 8.81 8.42
C THR A 19 -1.07 9.19 9.38
N PHE A 20 -1.43 9.81 10.52
CA PHE A 20 -0.47 10.23 11.52
C PHE A 20 0.38 9.05 12.01
N PHE A 21 -0.26 7.97 12.48
CA PHE A 21 0.47 6.83 13.03
C PHE A 21 1.24 6.03 11.97
N SER A 22 0.71 5.88 10.75
CA SER A 22 1.43 5.23 9.65
C SER A 22 2.69 6.00 9.24
N VAL A 23 2.63 7.33 9.20
CA VAL A 23 3.80 8.17 8.89
C VAL A 23 4.81 8.14 10.02
N VAL A 24 4.36 8.30 11.27
CA VAL A 24 5.24 8.28 12.45
C VAL A 24 5.96 6.95 12.61
N ALA A 25 5.24 5.83 12.48
CA ALA A 25 5.83 4.49 12.58
C ALA A 25 6.64 4.09 11.33
N GLY A 26 6.23 4.57 10.15
CA GLY A 26 6.94 4.31 8.89
C GLY A 26 8.24 5.11 8.74
N TYR A 27 8.34 6.30 9.36
CA TYR A 27 9.50 7.18 9.26
C TYR A 27 10.82 6.50 9.67
N PRO A 28 10.94 5.86 10.86
CA PRO A 28 12.18 5.19 11.25
C PRO A 28 12.56 4.05 10.30
N VAL A 29 11.57 3.34 9.75
CA VAL A 29 11.80 2.27 8.77
C VAL A 29 12.37 2.86 7.48
N ALA A 30 11.74 3.90 6.92
CA ALA A 30 12.21 4.59 5.73
C ALA A 30 13.62 5.18 5.92
N TYR A 31 13.87 5.81 7.07
CA TYR A 31 15.17 6.36 7.44
C TYR A 31 16.27 5.30 7.52
N LEU A 32 16.00 4.16 8.19
CA LEU A 32 16.99 3.09 8.28
C LEU A 32 17.26 2.50 6.88
N ILE A 33 16.23 2.19 6.10
CA ILE A 33 16.35 1.61 4.76
C ILE A 33 17.13 2.55 3.84
N SER A 34 16.86 3.86 3.90
CA SER A 34 17.56 4.87 3.10
C SER A 34 19.04 4.96 3.44
N SER A 35 19.45 4.51 4.63
CA SER A 35 20.85 4.51 5.12
C SER A 35 21.66 3.25 4.78
N LEU A 36 21.04 2.18 4.28
CA LEU A 36 21.67 0.86 4.13
C LEU A 36 22.28 0.62 2.73
N SER A 37 23.17 -0.39 2.65
CA SER A 37 23.71 -0.88 1.37
C SER A 37 22.62 -1.60 0.56
N ALA A 38 22.80 -1.68 -0.77
CA ALA A 38 21.80 -2.22 -1.70
C ALA A 38 21.24 -3.60 -1.28
N ARG A 39 22.10 -4.53 -0.83
CA ARG A 39 21.67 -5.88 -0.41
C ARG A 39 20.77 -5.86 0.84
N ARG A 40 21.14 -5.10 1.87
CA ARG A 40 20.35 -4.98 3.12
C ARG A 40 19.06 -4.20 2.89
N LYS A 41 19.11 -3.16 2.06
CA LYS A 41 17.95 -2.40 1.60
C LYS A 41 16.92 -3.33 0.95
N THR A 42 17.31 -4.13 -0.04
CA THR A 42 16.42 -5.09 -0.71
C THR A 42 15.81 -6.08 0.28
N SER A 43 16.57 -6.55 1.27
CA SER A 43 16.06 -7.48 2.29
C SER A 43 15.00 -6.85 3.21
N LEU A 44 15.22 -5.64 3.71
CA LEU A 44 14.22 -4.96 4.55
C LEU A 44 12.99 -4.53 3.75
N LEU A 45 13.20 -4.05 2.52
CA LEU A 45 12.11 -3.75 1.61
C LEU A 45 11.26 -4.98 1.32
N PHE A 46 11.85 -6.17 1.19
CA PHE A 46 11.09 -7.40 1.05
C PHE A 46 10.12 -7.61 2.23
N TRP A 47 10.53 -7.39 3.48
CA TRP A 47 9.65 -7.53 4.64
C TRP A 47 8.54 -6.48 4.69
N VAL A 48 8.85 -5.22 4.37
CA VAL A 48 7.82 -4.16 4.26
C VAL A 48 6.82 -4.48 3.16
N LEU A 49 7.33 -4.91 1.99
CA LEU A 49 6.53 -5.26 0.83
C LEU A 49 5.74 -6.54 1.05
N LEU A 50 6.25 -7.51 1.79
CA LEU A 50 5.53 -8.75 2.10
C LEU A 50 4.17 -8.42 2.73
N SER A 51 4.14 -7.51 3.72
CA SER A 51 2.89 -7.02 4.27
C SER A 51 2.03 -6.28 3.24
N PHE A 52 2.63 -5.45 2.38
CA PHE A 52 1.90 -4.73 1.33
C PHE A 52 1.22 -5.67 0.31
N TRP A 53 1.90 -6.74 -0.07
CA TRP A 53 1.45 -7.69 -1.09
C TRP A 53 0.48 -8.73 -0.54
N THR A 54 0.53 -9.03 0.77
CA THR A 54 -0.51 -9.86 1.37
C THR A 54 -1.87 -9.20 1.24
N SER A 55 -2.88 -10.00 0.92
CA SER A 55 -4.23 -9.49 0.69
C SER A 55 -4.73 -8.62 1.86
N PHE A 56 -5.35 -7.48 1.55
CA PHE A 56 -5.95 -6.62 2.58
C PHE A 56 -6.98 -7.38 3.43
N LEU A 57 -7.73 -8.31 2.82
CA LEU A 57 -8.70 -9.15 3.50
C LEU A 57 -8.04 -10.11 4.48
N VAL A 58 -7.03 -10.85 4.01
CA VAL A 58 -6.28 -11.79 4.85
C VAL A 58 -5.67 -11.09 6.06
N ARG A 59 -5.04 -9.92 5.85
CA ARG A 59 -4.46 -9.12 6.94
C ARG A 59 -5.51 -8.64 7.93
N THR A 60 -6.63 -8.12 7.44
CA THR A 60 -7.70 -7.62 8.30
C THR A 60 -8.34 -8.74 9.11
N PHE A 61 -8.60 -9.88 8.48
CA PHE A 61 -9.14 -11.05 9.17
C PHE A 61 -8.16 -11.62 10.20
N ALA A 62 -6.85 -11.60 9.92
CA ALA A 62 -5.85 -11.94 10.92
C ALA A 62 -5.87 -11.02 12.13
N TRP A 63 -6.16 -9.73 11.96
CA TRP A 63 -6.42 -8.84 13.09
C TRP A 63 -7.71 -9.17 13.84
N VAL A 64 -8.78 -9.60 13.14
CA VAL A 64 -10.02 -10.08 13.79
C VAL A 64 -9.69 -11.26 14.72
N VAL A 65 -8.95 -12.25 14.23
CA VAL A 65 -8.57 -13.41 15.04
C VAL A 65 -7.62 -13.04 16.17
N LEU A 66 -6.63 -12.20 15.91
CA LEU A 66 -5.59 -11.83 16.88
C LEU A 66 -6.14 -10.97 18.03
N LEU A 67 -7.05 -10.04 17.74
CA LEU A 67 -7.72 -9.17 18.74
C LEU A 67 -9.00 -9.79 19.29
N GLY A 68 -9.43 -10.94 18.76
CA GLY A 68 -10.57 -11.68 19.26
C GLY A 68 -10.45 -12.03 20.74
N ARG A 69 -11.58 -12.37 21.36
CA ARG A 69 -11.64 -12.69 22.79
C ARG A 69 -10.72 -13.87 23.17
N ASN A 70 -10.64 -14.87 22.28
CA ASN A 70 -9.75 -16.03 22.38
C ASN A 70 -8.51 -15.90 21.47
N GLY A 71 -8.17 -14.67 21.09
CA GLY A 71 -7.05 -14.35 20.22
C GLY A 71 -5.72 -14.28 20.94
N VAL A 72 -4.63 -14.24 20.17
CA VAL A 72 -3.25 -14.20 20.67
C VAL A 72 -3.02 -13.05 21.64
N VAL A 73 -3.54 -11.85 21.36
CA VAL A 73 -3.28 -10.68 22.22
C VAL A 73 -3.92 -10.83 23.58
N ASN A 74 -5.18 -11.24 23.64
CA ASN A 74 -5.87 -11.46 24.93
C ASN A 74 -5.16 -12.52 25.77
N GLN A 75 -4.69 -13.59 25.15
CA GLN A 75 -3.99 -14.67 25.86
C GLN A 75 -2.60 -14.25 26.34
N LEU A 76 -1.86 -13.47 25.55
CA LEU A 76 -0.59 -12.91 25.99
C LEU A 76 -0.78 -11.92 27.16
N LEU A 77 -1.80 -11.06 27.10
CA LEU A 77 -2.09 -10.11 28.18
C LEU A 77 -2.49 -10.83 29.49
N GLN A 78 -3.25 -11.92 29.39
CA GLN A 78 -3.58 -12.77 30.53
C GLN A 78 -2.37 -13.54 31.06
N ALA A 79 -1.55 -14.12 30.17
CA ALA A 79 -0.33 -14.83 30.56
C ALA A 79 0.70 -13.93 31.24
N LEU A 80 0.74 -12.64 30.88
CA LEU A 80 1.57 -11.62 31.52
C LEU A 80 0.97 -11.08 32.84
N GLY A 81 -0.25 -11.49 33.22
CA GLY A 81 -0.94 -10.98 34.41
C GLY A 81 -1.39 -9.52 34.29
N ILE A 82 -1.49 -8.98 33.07
CA ILE A 82 -1.94 -7.60 32.83
C ILE A 82 -3.47 -7.50 32.89
N LEU A 83 -4.17 -8.58 32.51
CA LEU A 83 -5.63 -8.68 32.52
C LEU A 83 -6.07 -9.97 33.20
N ASP A 84 -7.02 -9.87 34.14
CA ASP A 84 -7.62 -11.04 34.81
C ASP A 84 -8.65 -11.76 33.94
N ALA A 85 -9.22 -11.06 32.96
CA ALA A 85 -10.25 -11.57 32.05
C ALA A 85 -10.03 -11.04 30.62
N PRO A 86 -10.48 -11.78 29.58
CA PRO A 86 -10.32 -11.33 28.20
C PRO A 86 -11.09 -10.04 27.92
N ALA A 87 -10.38 -9.03 27.43
CA ALA A 87 -10.93 -7.73 27.08
C ALA A 87 -11.59 -7.76 25.69
N ASN A 88 -12.63 -6.93 25.50
CA ASN A 88 -13.26 -6.72 24.20
C ASN A 88 -12.40 -5.74 23.37
N LEU A 89 -11.38 -6.28 22.69
CA LEU A 89 -10.45 -5.49 21.88
C LEU A 89 -10.95 -5.21 20.46
N LEU A 90 -12.01 -5.88 20.01
CA LEU A 90 -12.64 -5.68 18.70
C LEU A 90 -13.79 -4.67 18.71
N TYR A 91 -14.21 -4.27 17.51
CA TYR A 91 -15.39 -3.45 17.24
C TYR A 91 -15.33 -2.06 17.90
N ASN A 92 -14.16 -1.43 17.88
CA ASN A 92 -13.94 -0.10 18.43
C ASN A 92 -12.92 0.70 17.58
N PHE A 93 -12.77 1.97 17.89
CA PHE A 93 -11.82 2.86 17.22
C PHE A 93 -10.36 2.34 17.23
N GLY A 94 -9.92 1.72 18.33
CA GLY A 94 -8.56 1.21 18.49
C GLY A 94 -8.24 0.04 17.55
N SER A 95 -9.14 -0.94 17.44
CA SER A 95 -8.97 -2.07 16.51
C SER A 95 -8.94 -1.62 15.06
N VAL A 96 -9.81 -0.67 14.67
CA VAL A 96 -9.80 -0.07 13.33
C VAL A 96 -8.45 0.62 13.07
N LEU A 97 -7.98 1.43 14.01
CA LEU A 97 -6.74 2.16 13.87
C LEU A 97 -5.53 1.22 13.72
N VAL A 98 -5.45 0.16 14.54
CA VAL A 98 -4.38 -0.84 14.44
C VAL A 98 -4.36 -1.50 13.06
N GLY A 99 -5.51 -1.98 12.58
CA GLY A 99 -5.61 -2.62 11.28
C GLY A 99 -5.32 -1.67 10.12
N MET A 100 -5.80 -0.44 10.18
CA MET A 100 -5.58 0.54 9.11
C MET A 100 -4.12 1.05 9.08
N VAL A 101 -3.52 1.27 10.26
CA VAL A 101 -2.10 1.65 10.36
C VAL A 101 -1.22 0.54 9.81
N HIS A 102 -1.51 -0.72 10.16
CA HIS A 102 -0.86 -1.89 9.59
C HIS A 102 -0.97 -1.95 8.06
N ALA A 103 -2.18 -1.77 7.54
CA ALA A 103 -2.45 -1.87 6.11
C ALA A 103 -1.74 -0.79 5.28
N LEU A 104 -1.68 0.45 5.79
CA LEU A 104 -1.21 1.62 5.03
C LEU A 104 0.22 2.08 5.37
N MET A 105 0.83 1.58 6.45
CA MET A 105 2.22 1.91 6.79
C MET A 105 3.22 1.54 5.69
N PRO A 106 3.14 0.40 4.98
CA PRO A 106 4.06 0.12 3.88
C PRO A 106 4.03 1.18 2.77
N LEU A 107 2.84 1.71 2.45
CA LEU A 107 2.69 2.81 1.50
C LEU A 107 3.42 4.07 2.01
N ALA A 108 3.30 4.39 3.31
CA ALA A 108 4.02 5.50 3.93
C ALA A 108 5.56 5.31 3.84
N VAL A 109 6.05 4.09 4.09
CA VAL A 109 7.48 3.78 4.00
C VAL A 109 8.01 3.99 2.59
N LEU A 110 7.32 3.44 1.57
CA LEU A 110 7.75 3.55 0.17
C LEU A 110 7.75 5.00 -0.34
N THR A 111 6.72 5.76 0.03
CA THR A 111 6.58 7.16 -0.37
C THR A 111 7.66 8.04 0.28
N MET A 112 7.92 7.89 1.59
CA MET A 112 9.02 8.60 2.26
C MET A 112 10.40 8.20 1.71
N LEU A 113 10.61 6.91 1.45
CA LEU A 113 11.89 6.40 0.96
C LEU A 113 12.29 7.03 -0.38
N SER A 114 11.33 7.27 -1.28
CA SER A 114 11.60 7.88 -2.59
C SER A 114 12.30 9.25 -2.51
N VAL A 115 12.04 10.02 -1.46
CA VAL A 115 12.68 11.31 -1.21
C VAL A 115 13.94 11.14 -0.36
N MET A 116 13.87 10.32 0.69
CA MET A 116 14.97 10.10 1.62
C MET A 116 16.22 9.50 0.96
N GLU A 117 16.06 8.72 -0.12
CA GLU A 117 17.19 8.18 -0.89
C GLU A 117 18.00 9.25 -1.63
N ASN A 118 17.39 10.39 -1.93
CA ASN A 118 18.03 11.49 -2.66
C ASN A 118 18.70 12.52 -1.73
N ILE A 119 18.59 12.37 -0.41
CA ILE A 119 19.20 13.28 0.56
C ILE A 119 20.70 12.98 0.71
N ASP A 120 21.56 13.97 0.47
CA ASP A 120 23.01 13.83 0.69
C ASP A 120 23.32 13.61 2.18
N ARG A 121 23.93 12.45 2.46
CA ARG A 121 24.30 12.02 3.80
C ARG A 121 25.51 12.78 4.36
N ASN A 122 26.23 13.54 3.53
CA ASN A 122 27.32 14.37 3.98
C ASN A 122 26.81 15.61 4.73
N LEU A 123 25.58 16.07 4.53
CA LEU A 123 25.05 17.27 5.19
C LEU A 123 24.97 17.11 6.73
N PRO A 124 24.37 16.03 7.29
CA PRO A 124 24.39 15.84 8.75
C PRO A 124 25.80 15.58 9.31
N ARG A 125 26.68 14.95 8.51
CA ARG A 125 28.09 14.70 8.90
C ARG A 125 28.90 15.99 8.97
N ALA A 126 28.75 16.87 7.98
CA ALA A 126 29.40 18.18 7.94
C ALA A 126 28.97 19.04 9.13
N ALA A 127 27.69 19.04 9.47
CA ALA A 127 27.21 19.73 10.67
C ALA A 127 27.81 19.16 11.96
N SER A 128 28.01 17.85 12.02
CA SER A 128 28.67 17.22 13.17
C SER A 128 30.14 17.65 13.29
N THR A 129 30.85 17.84 12.17
CA THR A 129 32.21 18.41 12.15
C THR A 129 32.25 19.86 12.65
N LEU A 130 31.18 20.63 12.43
CA LEU A 130 31.02 21.99 12.95
C LEU A 130 30.54 22.06 14.41
N GLY A 131 30.46 20.92 15.10
CA GLY A 131 30.09 20.84 16.52
C GLY A 131 28.61 20.54 16.79
N ALA A 132 27.79 20.32 15.76
CA ALA A 132 26.41 19.89 15.97
C ALA A 132 26.37 18.47 16.55
N ARG A 133 25.54 18.26 17.57
CA ARG A 133 25.30 16.93 18.13
C ARG A 133 24.34 16.13 17.23
N PRO A 134 24.31 14.78 17.31
CA PRO A 134 23.52 13.94 16.42
C PRO A 134 22.02 14.27 16.37
N GLY A 135 21.41 14.64 17.50
CA GLY A 135 20.01 15.06 17.57
C GLY A 135 19.78 16.38 16.84
N THR A 136 20.64 17.37 17.07
CA THR A 136 20.63 18.64 16.31
C THR A 136 20.81 18.41 14.80
N ALA A 137 21.81 17.59 14.40
CA ALA A 137 22.05 17.30 12.98
C ALA A 137 20.86 16.60 12.32
N PHE A 138 20.17 15.71 13.05
CA PHE A 138 18.96 15.07 12.53
C PHE A 138 17.79 16.06 12.41
N TRP A 139 17.39 16.73 13.49
CA TRP A 139 16.18 17.56 13.52
C TRP A 139 16.29 18.86 12.75
N LYS A 140 17.48 19.46 12.65
CA LYS A 140 17.66 20.74 11.93
C LYS A 140 18.08 20.60 10.47
N ILE A 141 18.62 19.45 10.06
CA ILE A 141 19.15 19.26 8.70
C ILE A 141 18.42 18.12 8.00
N TYR A 142 18.50 16.89 8.53
CA TYR A 142 17.92 15.74 7.84
C TYR A 142 16.40 15.79 7.79
N PHE A 143 15.74 16.05 8.92
CA PHE A 143 14.27 16.04 9.03
C PHE A 143 13.60 17.10 8.13
N PRO A 144 14.05 18.37 8.08
CA PRO A 144 13.51 19.35 7.13
C PRO A 144 13.70 18.96 5.66
N LEU A 145 14.84 18.34 5.32
CA LEU A 145 15.09 17.83 3.96
C LEU A 145 14.21 16.63 3.61
N SER A 146 13.75 15.85 4.59
CA SER A 146 12.83 14.71 4.37
C SER A 146 11.35 15.11 4.38
N MET A 147 11.01 16.32 4.85
CA MET A 147 9.62 16.80 4.93
C MET A 147 8.81 16.70 3.62
N PRO A 148 9.36 16.95 2.42
CA PRO A 148 8.63 16.71 1.17
C PRO A 148 8.17 15.25 1.02
N GLY A 149 8.98 14.28 1.47
CA GLY A 149 8.62 12.87 1.47
C GLY A 149 7.58 12.51 2.54
N VAL A 150 7.70 13.10 3.73
CA VAL A 150 6.71 12.95 4.82
C VAL A 150 5.34 13.48 4.39
N ALA A 151 5.34 14.66 3.75
CA ALA A 151 4.17 15.29 3.16
C ALA A 151 3.52 14.40 2.09
N ALA A 152 4.31 13.92 1.12
CA ALA A 152 3.83 13.03 0.06
C ALA A 152 3.27 11.72 0.63
N ALA A 153 3.91 11.16 1.66
CA ALA A 153 3.41 9.98 2.35
C ALA A 153 2.09 10.25 3.06
N ALA A 154 1.98 11.38 3.77
CA ALA A 154 0.78 11.73 4.52
C ALA A 154 -0.44 11.87 3.59
N ILE A 155 -0.30 12.56 2.46
CA ILE A 155 -1.41 12.71 1.50
C ILE A 155 -1.79 11.37 0.86
N MET A 156 -0.81 10.55 0.45
CA MET A 156 -1.08 9.25 -0.18
C MET A 156 -1.78 8.31 0.79
N VAL A 157 -1.35 8.26 2.05
CA VAL A 157 -1.99 7.45 3.09
C VAL A 157 -3.39 7.98 3.39
N PHE A 158 -3.57 9.30 3.50
CA PHE A 158 -4.86 9.90 3.82
C PHE A 158 -5.92 9.67 2.73
N VAL A 159 -5.57 9.93 1.47
CA VAL A 159 -6.46 9.71 0.33
C VAL A 159 -6.84 8.23 0.24
N THR A 160 -5.89 7.32 0.46
CA THR A 160 -6.15 5.88 0.51
C THR A 160 -7.06 5.51 1.69
N ALA A 161 -6.81 6.07 2.87
CA ALA A 161 -7.55 5.78 4.09
C ALA A 161 -9.02 6.21 4.02
N ILE A 162 -9.34 7.33 3.37
CA ILE A 162 -10.73 7.80 3.21
C ILE A 162 -11.58 6.77 2.46
N GLY A 163 -11.00 6.16 1.43
CA GLY A 163 -11.64 5.15 0.59
C GLY A 163 -11.69 3.75 1.22
N PHE A 164 -11.12 3.55 2.41
CA PHE A 164 -10.86 2.23 2.96
C PHE A 164 -12.06 1.72 3.77
N PHE A 165 -12.70 0.64 3.30
CA PHE A 165 -13.91 0.09 3.96
C PHE A 165 -13.67 -1.27 4.63
N ILE A 166 -12.74 -2.08 4.11
CA ILE A 166 -12.53 -3.47 4.54
C ILE A 166 -12.24 -3.56 6.04
N THR A 167 -11.22 -2.83 6.49
CA THR A 167 -10.82 -2.86 7.91
C THR A 167 -11.83 -2.24 8.85
N PRO A 168 -12.39 -1.04 8.58
CA PRO A 168 -13.47 -0.50 9.38
C PRO A 168 -14.71 -1.41 9.49
N ALA A 169 -15.06 -2.15 8.44
CA ALA A 169 -16.21 -3.05 8.45
C ALA A 169 -15.96 -4.33 9.27
N LEU A 170 -14.72 -4.82 9.32
CA LEU A 170 -14.38 -6.06 10.04
C LEU A 170 -13.90 -5.83 11.48
N LEU A 171 -13.20 -4.70 11.72
CA LEU A 171 -12.63 -4.37 13.03
C LEU A 171 -13.40 -3.28 13.78
N GLY A 172 -14.27 -2.52 13.10
CA GLY A 172 -14.99 -1.39 13.67
C GLY A 172 -16.38 -1.75 14.16
N GLY A 173 -16.87 -1.00 15.14
CA GLY A 173 -18.25 -1.08 15.60
C GLY A 173 -19.17 -0.16 14.78
N ARG A 174 -20.43 -0.08 15.19
CA ARG A 174 -21.44 0.80 14.56
C ARG A 174 -21.08 2.29 14.65
N LYS A 175 -20.20 2.69 15.58
CA LYS A 175 -19.75 4.07 15.76
C LYS A 175 -18.56 4.43 14.87
N GLU A 176 -17.93 3.42 14.26
CA GLU A 176 -16.76 3.54 13.39
C GLU A 176 -17.11 3.25 11.92
N THR A 177 -18.40 3.18 11.57
CA THR A 177 -18.88 3.06 10.20
C THR A 177 -18.42 4.25 9.38
N MET A 178 -17.67 3.97 8.32
CA MET A 178 -17.15 4.99 7.39
C MET A 178 -18.08 5.18 6.19
N ILE A 179 -17.94 6.32 5.52
CA ILE A 179 -18.82 6.73 4.40
C ILE A 179 -18.83 5.73 3.26
N THR A 180 -17.72 5.02 3.06
CA THR A 180 -17.56 3.96 2.04
C THR A 180 -18.44 2.75 2.34
N GLN A 181 -18.63 2.37 3.60
CA GLN A 181 -19.56 1.30 3.99
C GLN A 181 -21.00 1.71 3.70
N ILE A 182 -21.36 2.97 3.96
CA ILE A 182 -22.68 3.49 3.59
C ILE A 182 -22.88 3.42 2.08
N ILE A 183 -21.89 3.81 1.29
CA ILE A 183 -21.99 3.70 -0.17
C ILE A 183 -22.27 2.24 -0.59
N ILE A 184 -21.57 1.27 0.00
CA ILE A 184 -21.80 -0.16 -0.28
C ILE A 184 -23.23 -0.58 0.09
N ASP A 185 -23.65 -0.24 1.30
CA ASP A 185 -25.00 -0.53 1.80
C ASP A 185 -26.09 0.07 0.90
N GLN A 186 -25.89 1.31 0.47
CA GLN A 186 -26.84 2.01 -0.39
C GLN A 186 -26.98 1.33 -1.76
N VAL A 187 -25.87 0.85 -2.34
CA VAL A 187 -25.92 0.14 -3.63
C VAL A 187 -26.46 -1.28 -3.50
N GLN A 188 -26.02 -2.05 -2.51
CA GLN A 188 -26.29 -3.49 -2.43
C GLN A 188 -27.52 -3.86 -1.62
N GLN A 189 -27.76 -3.19 -0.49
CA GLN A 189 -28.87 -3.52 0.41
C GLN A 189 -30.10 -2.70 0.08
N THR A 190 -29.96 -1.38 -0.01
CA THR A 190 -31.11 -0.50 -0.25
C THR A 190 -31.44 -0.31 -1.73
N MET A 191 -30.55 -0.74 -2.63
CA MET A 191 -30.64 -0.51 -4.07
C MET A 191 -30.86 0.97 -4.46
N ASN A 192 -30.50 1.91 -3.59
CA ASN A 192 -30.59 3.33 -3.83
C ASN A 192 -29.33 3.84 -4.53
N TRP A 193 -29.29 3.56 -5.82
CA TRP A 193 -28.13 3.88 -6.62
C TRP A 193 -27.99 5.41 -6.75
N GLU A 194 -29.04 6.17 -7.04
CA GLU A 194 -28.90 7.63 -7.21
C GLU A 194 -28.24 8.32 -6.00
N PHE A 195 -28.64 7.92 -4.79
CA PHE A 195 -28.05 8.42 -3.56
C PHE A 195 -26.59 7.99 -3.37
N ALA A 196 -26.25 6.72 -3.62
CA ALA A 196 -24.87 6.23 -3.55
C ALA A 196 -23.93 6.98 -4.52
N GLY A 197 -24.43 7.33 -5.71
CA GLY A 197 -23.73 8.17 -6.67
C GLY A 197 -23.43 9.57 -6.11
N ALA A 198 -24.43 10.23 -5.53
CA ALA A 198 -24.27 11.54 -4.91
C ALA A 198 -23.25 11.54 -3.75
N VAL A 199 -23.28 10.51 -2.89
CA VAL A 199 -22.31 10.35 -1.79
C VAL A 199 -20.90 10.08 -2.32
N SER A 200 -20.76 9.34 -3.43
CA SER A 200 -19.47 9.09 -4.08
C SER A 200 -18.87 10.36 -4.68
N VAL A 201 -19.70 11.21 -5.29
CA VAL A 201 -19.27 12.54 -5.78
C VAL A 201 -18.87 13.45 -4.62
N LEU A 202 -19.63 13.46 -3.52
CA LEU A 202 -19.25 14.20 -2.31
C LEU A 202 -17.88 13.75 -1.78
N LEU A 203 -17.64 12.44 -1.73
CA LEU A 203 -16.35 11.88 -1.32
C LEU A 203 -15.21 12.33 -2.25
N LEU A 204 -15.47 12.35 -3.57
CA LEU A 204 -14.51 12.85 -4.55
C LEU A 204 -14.17 14.33 -4.31
N VAL A 205 -15.19 15.17 -4.06
CA VAL A 205 -14.99 16.60 -3.75
C VAL A 205 -14.13 16.76 -2.51
N VAL A 206 -14.39 16.00 -1.44
CA VAL A 206 -13.58 16.04 -0.22
C VAL A 206 -12.12 15.68 -0.50
N VAL A 207 -11.88 14.64 -1.30
CA VAL A 207 -10.52 14.25 -1.72
C VAL A 207 -9.84 15.34 -2.54
N LEU A 208 -10.55 15.93 -3.51
CA LEU A 208 -10.02 17.03 -4.33
C LEU A 208 -9.72 18.28 -3.49
N VAL A 209 -10.56 18.61 -2.49
CA VAL A 209 -10.32 19.72 -1.57
C VAL A 209 -9.07 19.47 -0.73
N VAL A 210 -8.91 18.28 -0.17
CA VAL A 210 -7.72 17.92 0.60
C VAL A 210 -6.47 17.97 -0.28
N PHE A 211 -6.57 17.49 -1.51
CA PHE A 211 -5.48 17.55 -2.48
C PHE A 211 -5.12 18.99 -2.86
N ALA A 212 -6.12 19.86 -3.07
CA ALA A 212 -5.90 21.27 -3.35
C ALA A 212 -5.29 22.02 -2.16
N ILE A 213 -5.71 21.72 -0.93
CA ILE A 213 -5.08 22.23 0.30
C ILE A 213 -3.63 21.79 0.36
N TYR A 214 -3.35 20.51 0.07
CA TYR A 214 -2.01 19.97 0.06
C TYR A 214 -1.11 20.68 -0.97
N ASP A 215 -1.56 20.81 -2.22
CA ASP A 215 -0.81 21.51 -3.26
C ASP A 215 -0.51 22.97 -2.85
N LYS A 216 -1.50 23.65 -2.27
CA LYS A 216 -1.34 25.03 -1.80
C LYS A 216 -0.30 25.16 -0.67
N VAL A 217 -0.21 24.19 0.23
CA VAL A 217 0.68 24.24 1.41
C VAL A 217 2.09 23.73 1.08
N LEU A 218 2.21 22.68 0.26
CA LEU A 218 3.44 21.88 0.10
C LEU A 218 3.94 21.79 -1.36
N GLY A 219 3.09 22.07 -2.35
CA GLY A 219 3.41 22.04 -3.77
C GLY A 219 3.45 20.64 -4.39
N LEU A 220 2.74 20.45 -5.52
CA LEU A 220 2.64 19.18 -6.27
C LEU A 220 3.97 18.59 -6.75
N SER A 221 5.02 19.40 -6.87
CA SER A 221 6.36 18.92 -7.23
C SER A 221 6.93 17.90 -6.23
N THR A 222 6.43 17.88 -5.01
CA THR A 222 6.82 16.92 -3.97
C THR A 222 6.37 15.48 -4.27
N MET A 223 5.31 15.28 -5.06
CA MET A 223 4.75 13.94 -5.33
C MET A 223 5.41 13.22 -6.50
N THR A 224 6.01 13.94 -7.45
CA THR A 224 6.63 13.34 -8.64
C THR A 224 8.13 13.06 -8.48
N GLY A 225 8.70 13.33 -7.30
CA GLY A 225 10.13 13.20 -7.04
C GLY A 225 11.01 14.16 -7.85
N ALA A 226 10.40 15.02 -8.68
CA ALA A 226 11.10 16.12 -9.33
C ALA A 226 11.38 17.16 -8.25
N ALA A 227 12.60 17.15 -7.71
CA ALA A 227 13.09 18.18 -6.82
C ALA A 227 12.81 19.55 -7.45
N SER A 228 11.73 20.21 -7.02
CA SER A 228 11.48 21.58 -7.46
C SER A 228 12.55 22.42 -6.82
N THR A 229 13.56 22.76 -7.61
CA THR A 229 14.60 23.76 -7.33
C THR A 229 14.04 25.17 -7.09
N ARG A 230 12.71 25.34 -6.99
CA ARG A 230 12.08 26.57 -6.54
C ARG A 230 11.91 26.55 -5.03
N VAL A 231 13.02 26.75 -4.32
CA VAL A 231 12.95 27.43 -3.03
C VAL A 231 12.45 28.85 -3.35
N ARG A 232 11.14 29.07 -3.29
CA ARG A 232 10.62 30.44 -3.26
C ARG A 232 11.14 31.06 -1.97
N ALA A 233 12.20 31.85 -2.08
CA ALA A 233 12.68 32.73 -1.04
C ALA A 233 11.62 33.83 -0.84
N SER A 234 10.51 33.51 -0.17
CA SER A 234 9.58 34.54 0.29
C SER A 234 10.19 35.16 1.53
N GLY A 235 10.81 36.34 1.37
CA GLY A 235 11.48 37.14 2.41
C GLY A 235 10.57 37.73 3.50
N ARG A 236 9.58 36.97 3.99
CA ARG A 236 8.85 37.28 5.21
C ARG A 236 8.93 36.07 6.14
N GLU A 237 9.60 36.23 7.27
CA GLU A 237 9.58 35.25 8.36
C GLU A 237 8.15 35.13 8.90
N GLY A 238 7.34 34.28 8.26
CA GLY A 238 6.01 33.96 8.74
C GLY A 238 6.09 33.29 10.12
N LEU A 239 5.11 33.57 10.97
CA LEU A 239 4.94 32.98 12.31
C LEU A 239 5.19 31.46 12.30
N GLY A 240 4.69 30.75 11.28
CA GLY A 240 4.88 29.29 11.14
C GLY A 240 6.34 28.84 11.01
N ARG A 241 7.20 29.63 10.36
CA ARG A 241 8.63 29.30 10.23
C ARG A 241 9.37 29.47 11.57
N ARG A 242 9.01 30.49 12.36
CA ARG A 242 9.56 30.69 13.72
C ARG A 242 9.11 29.61 14.69
N VAL A 243 7.81 29.27 14.66
CA VAL A 243 7.27 28.16 15.47
C VAL A 243 7.93 26.84 15.07
N GLY A 244 8.06 26.57 13.77
CA GLY A 244 8.74 25.38 13.27
C GLY A 244 10.19 25.29 13.76
N ASP A 245 10.97 26.36 13.61
CA ASP A 245 12.37 26.37 14.07
C ASP A 245 12.49 26.24 15.60
N ALA A 246 11.57 26.85 16.37
CA ALA A 246 11.51 26.67 17.82
C ALA A 246 11.22 25.21 18.21
N VAL A 247 10.25 24.56 17.56
CA VAL A 247 9.92 23.14 17.80
C VAL A 247 11.08 22.23 17.42
N LEU A 248 11.70 22.44 16.26
CA LEU A 248 12.87 21.66 15.84
C LEU A 248 14.05 21.84 16.78
N THR A 249 14.25 23.06 17.31
CA THR A 249 15.28 23.34 18.31
C THR A 249 14.99 22.63 19.63
N MET A 250 13.74 22.67 20.10
CA MET A 250 13.32 21.95 21.31
C MET A 250 13.55 20.44 21.17
N LEU A 251 13.12 19.84 20.05
CA LEU A 251 13.30 18.41 19.78
C LEU A 251 14.78 18.03 19.65
N ALA A 252 15.59 18.88 19.01
CA ALA A 252 17.04 18.73 18.94
C ALA A 252 17.67 18.68 20.33
N GLU A 253 17.38 19.67 21.18
CA GLU A 253 17.92 19.75 22.54
C GLU A 253 17.50 18.56 23.40
N ILE A 254 16.22 18.17 23.37
CA ILE A 254 15.73 16.99 24.10
C ILE A 254 16.45 15.73 23.64
N SER A 255 16.57 15.54 22.32
CA SER A 255 17.25 14.39 21.74
C SER A 255 18.73 14.36 22.16
N ASP A 256 19.41 15.50 22.11
CA ASP A 256 20.82 15.61 22.48
C ASP A 256 21.05 15.41 23.98
N ARG A 257 20.12 15.85 24.84
CA ARG A 257 20.15 15.54 26.28
C ARG A 257 19.98 14.04 26.52
N LEU A 258 19.02 13.40 25.86
CA LEU A 258 18.80 11.95 25.96
C LEU A 258 20.01 11.14 25.45
N PHE A 259 20.60 11.52 24.31
CA PHE A 259 21.86 10.94 23.83
C PHE A 259 23.02 11.18 24.81
N GLY A 260 23.01 12.32 25.50
CA GLY A 260 23.92 12.70 26.57
C GLY A 260 23.79 11.88 27.85
N LEU A 261 22.75 11.05 28.01
CA LEU A 261 22.60 10.11 29.13
C LEU A 261 23.14 8.71 28.81
N LEU A 262 23.33 8.38 27.53
CA LEU A 262 23.78 7.04 27.12
C LEU A 262 25.27 6.79 27.46
N PRO A 263 25.67 5.56 27.81
CA PRO A 263 27.08 5.20 28.06
C PRO A 263 28.00 5.51 26.86
N LYS A 264 29.24 5.94 27.11
CA LYS A 264 30.23 6.31 26.06
C LYS A 264 30.44 5.21 24.99
N ARG A 265 30.34 3.92 25.36
CA ARG A 265 30.42 2.78 24.42
C ARG A 265 29.27 2.76 23.40
N LEU A 266 28.05 3.10 23.81
CA LEU A 266 26.90 3.21 22.93
C LEU A 266 26.95 4.48 22.05
N ARG A 267 27.55 5.58 22.53
CA ARG A 267 27.72 6.82 21.75
C ARG A 267 28.63 6.64 20.52
N ARG A 268 29.72 5.88 20.62
CA ARG A 268 30.63 5.60 19.50
C ARG A 268 29.98 4.78 18.37
N SER A 269 28.98 3.96 18.67
CA SER A 269 28.24 3.20 17.64
C SER A 269 27.28 4.07 16.82
N VAL A 270 26.91 5.26 17.31
CA VAL A 270 25.91 6.14 16.68
C VAL A 270 26.59 7.21 15.79
N SER A 271 27.85 7.52 16.04
CA SER A 271 28.52 8.73 15.53
C SER A 271 29.02 8.70 14.08
N GLY A 272 28.61 7.74 13.23
CA GLY A 272 29.17 7.64 11.86
C GLY A 272 28.21 7.30 10.73
N THR A 273 27.10 6.61 11.00
CA THR A 273 26.32 5.94 9.93
C THR A 273 24.80 6.12 10.01
N GLY A 274 24.27 6.77 11.04
CA GLY A 274 22.80 6.85 11.25
C GLY A 274 22.16 5.51 11.65
N GLN A 275 22.96 4.52 12.04
CA GLN A 275 22.51 3.15 12.34
C GLN A 275 22.64 2.86 13.85
N SER A 276 21.78 3.45 14.68
CA SER A 276 21.76 3.13 16.10
C SER A 276 21.15 1.75 16.36
N ARG A 277 21.60 1.06 17.41
CA ARG A 277 20.98 -0.21 17.86
C ARG A 277 19.51 -0.03 18.21
N THR A 278 19.16 1.12 18.78
CA THR A 278 17.77 1.46 19.12
C THR A 278 16.90 1.59 17.87
N LEU A 279 17.39 2.22 16.80
CA LEU A 279 16.68 2.32 15.52
C LEU A 279 16.44 0.93 14.92
N TRP A 280 17.43 0.04 14.98
CA TRP A 280 17.26 -1.35 14.55
C TRP A 280 16.17 -2.07 15.33
N TRP A 281 16.12 -1.93 16.66
CA TRP A 281 15.05 -2.53 17.47
C TRP A 281 13.67 -1.96 17.11
N ILE A 282 13.55 -0.65 16.94
CA ILE A 282 12.29 -0.01 16.50
C ILE A 282 11.86 -0.59 15.16
N VAL A 283 12.77 -0.67 14.18
CA VAL A 283 12.46 -1.22 12.85
C VAL A 283 12.10 -2.70 12.92
N LEU A 284 12.81 -3.51 13.71
CA LEU A 284 12.48 -4.93 13.90
C LEU A 284 11.09 -5.11 14.52
N LEU A 285 10.71 -4.29 15.50
CA LEU A 285 9.37 -4.31 16.08
C LEU A 285 8.31 -3.91 15.06
N VAL A 286 8.57 -2.90 14.23
CA VAL A 286 7.65 -2.51 13.15
C VAL A 286 7.53 -3.60 12.10
N LEU A 287 8.62 -4.26 11.70
CA LEU A 287 8.58 -5.36 10.75
C LEU A 287 7.87 -6.60 11.33
N ALA A 288 8.05 -6.87 12.63
CA ALA A 288 7.30 -7.91 13.32
C ALA A 288 5.80 -7.58 13.33
N PHE A 289 5.42 -6.33 13.65
CA PHE A 289 4.03 -5.86 13.55
C PHE A 289 3.46 -6.02 12.14
N LEU A 290 4.21 -5.66 11.10
CA LEU A 290 3.78 -5.80 9.70
C LEU A 290 3.63 -7.26 9.27
N SER A 291 4.46 -8.16 9.79
CA SER A 291 4.52 -9.56 9.36
C SER A 291 3.63 -10.49 10.17
N ALA A 292 3.45 -10.24 11.46
CA ALA A 292 2.79 -11.17 12.39
C ALA A 292 1.39 -11.64 11.94
N PRO A 293 0.47 -10.76 11.46
CA PRO A 293 -0.85 -11.21 11.02
C PRO A 293 -0.79 -12.23 9.87
N ALA A 294 0.14 -12.07 8.93
CA ALA A 294 0.28 -12.98 7.79
C ALA A 294 0.75 -14.37 8.22
N PHE A 295 1.71 -14.45 9.16
CA PHE A 295 2.22 -15.73 9.65
C PHE A 295 1.27 -16.43 10.63
N LEU A 296 0.44 -15.68 11.34
CA LEU A 296 -0.49 -16.21 12.33
C LEU A 296 -1.56 -17.15 11.72
N MET A 297 -1.94 -16.92 10.46
CA MET A 297 -2.91 -17.76 9.77
C MET A 297 -2.39 -19.17 9.45
N ILE A 298 -1.07 -19.33 9.31
CA ILE A 298 -0.42 -20.60 8.96
C ILE A 298 -0.67 -21.69 10.01
N PRO A 299 -0.36 -21.49 11.31
CA PRO A 299 -0.66 -22.51 12.31
C PRO A 299 -2.17 -22.73 12.49
N LEU A 300 -2.99 -21.68 12.38
CA LEU A 300 -4.44 -21.78 12.51
C LEU A 300 -5.09 -22.57 11.36
N SER A 301 -4.50 -22.56 10.17
CA SER A 301 -5.02 -23.37 9.05
C SER A 301 -4.86 -24.87 9.23
N PHE A 302 -4.05 -25.30 10.20
CA PHE A 302 -3.89 -26.71 10.56
C PHE A 302 -4.69 -27.12 11.80
N ASP A 303 -5.46 -26.23 12.42
CA ASP A 303 -6.21 -26.60 13.63
C ASP A 303 -7.30 -27.65 13.33
N SER A 304 -7.48 -28.62 14.24
CA SER A 304 -8.54 -29.63 14.12
C SER A 304 -9.89 -29.17 14.70
N GLY A 305 -9.92 -28.07 15.46
CA GLY A 305 -11.12 -27.53 16.08
C GLY A 305 -12.00 -26.73 15.12
N SER A 306 -13.28 -26.58 15.46
CA SER A 306 -14.29 -25.85 14.66
C SER A 306 -14.20 -24.32 14.75
N GLY A 307 -13.19 -23.77 15.42
CA GLY A 307 -13.07 -22.34 15.66
C GLY A 307 -11.65 -21.81 15.50
N LEU A 308 -11.53 -20.50 15.29
CA LEU A 308 -10.24 -19.82 15.16
C LEU A 308 -9.71 -19.37 16.52
N THR A 309 -9.43 -20.33 17.39
CA THR A 309 -8.88 -20.06 18.74
C THR A 309 -7.37 -20.26 18.76
N TRP A 310 -6.68 -19.41 19.51
CA TRP A 310 -5.27 -19.64 19.83
C TRP A 310 -5.13 -20.39 21.17
N PRO A 311 -4.02 -21.10 21.42
CA PRO A 311 -3.23 -21.79 20.40
C PRO A 311 -4.05 -22.89 19.69
N PRO A 312 -3.65 -23.34 18.48
CA PRO A 312 -4.23 -24.52 17.84
C PRO A 312 -4.15 -25.75 18.76
N LYS A 313 -5.19 -26.57 18.78
CA LYS A 313 -5.33 -27.74 19.66
C LYS A 313 -4.87 -29.04 19.00
N GLY A 314 -4.76 -29.06 17.68
CA GLY A 314 -4.34 -30.23 16.93
C GLY A 314 -3.81 -29.89 15.53
N PHE A 315 -3.43 -30.93 14.79
CA PHE A 315 -2.99 -30.83 13.40
C PHE A 315 -3.94 -31.61 12.49
N SER A 316 -4.55 -30.94 11.52
CA SER A 316 -5.47 -31.52 10.54
C SER A 316 -5.37 -30.75 9.21
N LEU A 317 -5.63 -31.44 8.10
CA LEU A 317 -5.74 -30.84 6.76
C LEU A 317 -7.19 -30.63 6.32
N GLN A 318 -8.16 -30.88 7.20
CA GLN A 318 -9.61 -30.86 6.89
C GLN A 318 -10.07 -29.56 6.21
N TRP A 319 -9.52 -28.41 6.59
CA TRP A 319 -9.90 -27.12 6.02
C TRP A 319 -9.38 -26.93 4.58
N TYR A 320 -8.22 -27.53 4.27
CA TYR A 320 -7.73 -27.59 2.89
C TYR A 320 -8.60 -28.53 2.06
N GLU A 321 -8.94 -29.71 2.59
CA GLU A 321 -9.86 -30.64 1.91
C GLU A 321 -11.21 -29.99 1.64
N GLN A 322 -11.82 -29.32 2.62
CA GLN A 322 -13.08 -28.59 2.45
C GLN A 322 -12.98 -27.45 1.44
N MET A 323 -11.85 -26.72 1.41
CA MET A 323 -11.60 -25.68 0.41
C MET A 323 -11.54 -26.27 -1.00
N PHE A 324 -10.80 -27.37 -1.21
CA PHE A 324 -10.62 -27.96 -2.53
C PHE A 324 -11.85 -28.71 -3.03
N THR A 325 -12.65 -29.28 -2.14
CA THR A 325 -13.89 -29.98 -2.47
C THR A 325 -15.07 -29.04 -2.67
N SER A 326 -15.01 -27.81 -2.15
CA SER A 326 -16.06 -26.81 -2.31
C SER A 326 -16.10 -26.25 -3.74
N PRO A 327 -17.22 -26.42 -4.49
CA PRO A 327 -17.37 -25.85 -5.82
C PRO A 327 -17.30 -24.33 -5.80
N VAL A 328 -17.78 -23.68 -4.73
CA VAL A 328 -17.81 -22.23 -4.61
C VAL A 328 -16.39 -21.66 -4.53
N TRP A 329 -15.54 -22.23 -3.67
CA TRP A 329 -14.14 -21.85 -3.56
C TRP A 329 -13.37 -22.13 -4.86
N MET A 330 -13.56 -23.30 -5.47
CA MET A 330 -12.85 -23.67 -6.69
C MET A 330 -13.20 -22.76 -7.87
N GLN A 331 -14.48 -22.40 -8.03
CA GLN A 331 -14.89 -21.45 -9.06
C GLN A 331 -14.37 -20.04 -8.78
N ALA A 332 -14.34 -19.59 -7.52
CA ALA A 332 -13.79 -18.28 -7.15
C ALA A 332 -12.27 -18.19 -7.43
N ILE A 333 -11.51 -19.24 -7.12
CA ILE A 333 -10.07 -19.36 -7.46
C ILE A 333 -9.90 -19.27 -8.98
N THR A 334 -10.65 -20.09 -9.72
CA THR A 334 -10.57 -20.14 -11.19
C THR A 334 -10.90 -18.79 -11.82
N ARG A 335 -11.95 -18.13 -11.35
CA ARG A 335 -12.33 -16.79 -11.81
C ARG A 335 -11.27 -15.75 -11.51
N SER A 336 -10.70 -15.75 -10.30
CA SER A 336 -9.61 -14.82 -9.96
C SER A 336 -8.38 -15.01 -10.85
N LEU A 337 -8.04 -16.25 -11.22
CA LEU A 337 -6.96 -16.52 -12.17
C LEU A 337 -7.30 -15.99 -13.57
N ILE A 338 -8.50 -16.27 -14.08
CA ILE A 338 -8.94 -15.79 -15.40
C ILE A 338 -8.98 -14.26 -15.45
N VAL A 339 -9.61 -13.62 -14.46
CA VAL A 339 -9.71 -12.16 -14.36
C VAL A 339 -8.34 -11.53 -14.18
N GLY A 340 -7.48 -12.10 -13.32
CA GLY A 340 -6.12 -11.62 -13.08
C GLY A 340 -5.26 -11.66 -14.34
N VAL A 341 -5.24 -12.80 -15.05
CA VAL A 341 -4.49 -12.95 -16.31
C VAL A 341 -5.06 -12.05 -17.39
N GLY A 342 -6.38 -12.04 -17.59
CA GLY A 342 -7.05 -11.20 -18.57
C GLY A 342 -6.78 -9.71 -18.33
N THR A 343 -6.83 -9.27 -17.07
CA THR A 343 -6.49 -7.90 -16.67
C THR A 343 -5.03 -7.61 -16.96
N GLY A 344 -4.11 -8.51 -16.58
CA GLY A 344 -2.69 -8.32 -16.82
C GLY A 344 -2.36 -8.17 -18.31
N LEU A 345 -2.94 -9.02 -19.17
CA LEU A 345 -2.75 -8.94 -20.61
C LEU A 345 -3.32 -7.65 -21.20
N LEU A 346 -4.55 -7.28 -20.83
CA LEU A 346 -5.19 -6.07 -21.35
C LEU A 346 -4.49 -4.79 -20.84
N ALA A 347 -4.05 -4.77 -19.58
CA ALA A 347 -3.26 -3.68 -19.02
C ALA A 347 -1.89 -3.58 -19.71
N MET A 348 -1.25 -4.69 -20.07
CA MET A 348 -0.01 -4.68 -20.87
C MET A 348 -0.23 -4.14 -22.29
N LEU A 349 -1.34 -4.53 -22.92
CA LEU A 349 -1.72 -4.06 -24.26
C LEU A 349 -1.92 -2.54 -24.32
N ILE A 350 -2.48 -1.95 -23.26
CA ILE A 350 -2.73 -0.50 -23.17
C ILE A 350 -1.52 0.25 -22.60
N GLY A 351 -0.97 -0.24 -21.49
CA GLY A 351 0.06 0.43 -20.71
C GLY A 351 1.44 0.40 -21.35
N THR A 352 1.81 -0.67 -22.06
CA THR A 352 3.13 -0.74 -22.71
C THR A 352 3.27 0.32 -23.80
N PRO A 353 2.35 0.44 -24.78
CA PRO A 353 2.42 1.53 -25.77
C PRO A 353 2.38 2.92 -25.13
N ALA A 354 1.54 3.13 -24.12
CA ALA A 354 1.48 4.39 -23.39
C ALA A 354 2.83 4.74 -22.72
N ALA A 355 3.52 3.77 -22.13
CA ALA A 355 4.84 3.96 -21.55
C ALA A 355 5.90 4.28 -22.62
N PHE A 356 5.90 3.59 -23.77
CA PHE A 356 6.79 3.91 -24.90
C PHE A 356 6.58 5.34 -25.38
N LEU A 357 5.32 5.75 -25.55
CA LEU A 357 4.95 7.09 -25.96
C LEU A 357 5.42 8.14 -24.93
N LEU A 358 5.18 7.89 -23.64
CA LEU A 358 5.60 8.78 -22.55
C LEU A 358 7.11 8.84 -22.35
N VAL A 359 7.88 7.81 -22.70
CA VAL A 359 9.34 7.86 -22.53
C VAL A 359 10.02 8.43 -23.77
N ARG A 360 9.65 7.94 -24.96
CA ARG A 360 10.41 8.18 -26.20
C ARG A 360 9.90 9.36 -27.02
N ALA A 361 8.61 9.70 -26.97
CA ALA A 361 8.09 10.79 -27.80
C ALA A 361 8.30 12.17 -27.16
N ASN A 362 8.68 13.13 -28.01
CA ASN A 362 8.67 14.55 -27.67
C ASN A 362 7.36 15.17 -28.16
N MET A 363 6.35 15.23 -27.30
CA MET A 363 5.00 15.68 -27.65
C MET A 363 4.50 16.78 -26.72
N ARG A 364 3.71 17.71 -27.28
CA ARG A 364 2.96 18.69 -26.50
C ARG A 364 1.85 17.96 -25.74
N GLY A 365 1.65 18.28 -24.46
CA GLY A 365 0.62 17.63 -23.63
C GLY A 365 1.03 16.35 -22.90
N LYS A 366 2.31 15.95 -22.95
CA LYS A 366 2.87 14.79 -22.23
C LYS A 366 2.47 14.72 -20.75
N SER A 367 2.51 15.86 -20.05
CA SER A 367 2.12 15.95 -18.64
C SER A 367 0.64 15.69 -18.41
N ALA A 368 -0.24 16.13 -19.32
CA ALA A 368 -1.68 15.89 -19.23
C ALA A 368 -2.01 14.41 -19.46
N MET A 369 -1.35 13.78 -20.44
CA MET A 369 -1.49 12.35 -20.68
C MET A 369 -1.01 11.52 -19.48
N LEU A 370 0.13 11.89 -18.89
CA LEU A 370 0.61 11.26 -17.66
C LEU A 370 -0.39 11.43 -16.51
N ALA A 371 -0.92 12.64 -16.29
CA ALA A 371 -1.92 12.90 -15.25
C ALA A 371 -3.20 12.06 -15.47
N PHE A 372 -3.68 11.95 -16.72
CA PHE A 372 -4.83 11.13 -17.06
C PHE A 372 -4.58 9.64 -16.74
N VAL A 373 -3.45 9.11 -17.19
CA VAL A 373 -3.06 7.71 -16.93
C VAL A 373 -2.90 7.44 -15.44
N LEU A 374 -2.38 8.38 -14.66
CA LEU A 374 -2.16 8.21 -13.22
C LEU A 374 -3.40 8.51 -12.37
N SER A 375 -4.43 9.15 -12.94
CA SER A 375 -5.64 9.55 -12.21
C SER A 375 -6.33 8.42 -11.43
N PRO A 376 -6.39 7.15 -11.91
CA PRO A 376 -7.02 6.06 -11.16
C PRO A 376 -6.30 5.70 -9.85
N ILE A 377 -5.02 6.07 -9.70
CA ILE A 377 -4.29 5.88 -8.42
C ILE A 377 -4.73 6.92 -7.39
N VAL A 378 -5.03 8.15 -7.84
CA VAL A 378 -5.41 9.26 -6.96
C VAL A 378 -6.88 9.16 -6.56
N VAL A 379 -7.74 8.74 -7.48
CA VAL A 379 -9.17 8.57 -7.20
C VAL A 379 -9.37 7.34 -6.31
N PRO A 380 -10.05 7.46 -5.16
CA PRO A 380 -10.39 6.32 -4.32
C PRO A 380 -11.07 5.20 -5.10
N ARG A 381 -10.60 3.96 -4.90
CA ARG A 381 -11.10 2.77 -5.60
C ARG A 381 -12.62 2.60 -5.48
N MET A 382 -13.20 3.00 -4.34
CA MET A 382 -14.65 3.01 -4.12
C MET A 382 -15.41 3.85 -5.17
N ILE A 383 -14.91 5.03 -5.51
CA ILE A 383 -15.57 5.92 -6.48
C ILE A 383 -15.49 5.32 -7.88
N ILE A 384 -14.33 4.74 -8.23
CA ILE A 384 -14.15 4.03 -9.50
C ILE A 384 -15.12 2.85 -9.59
N ALA A 385 -15.20 2.03 -8.53
CA ALA A 385 -16.06 0.84 -8.50
C ALA A 385 -17.54 1.19 -8.63
N VAL A 386 -18.00 2.22 -7.90
CA VAL A 386 -19.39 2.69 -7.98
C VAL A 386 -19.68 3.26 -9.38
N GLY A 387 -18.80 4.11 -9.91
CA GLY A 387 -18.96 4.66 -11.27
C GLY A 387 -19.02 3.58 -12.35
N MET A 388 -18.13 2.58 -12.26
CA MET A 388 -18.14 1.41 -13.15
C MET A 388 -19.41 0.60 -13.01
N PHE A 389 -19.94 0.42 -11.80
CA PHE A 389 -21.17 -0.30 -11.56
C PHE A 389 -22.36 0.33 -12.30
N TYR A 390 -22.58 1.65 -12.22
CA TYR A 390 -23.65 2.30 -13.00
C TYR A 390 -23.48 2.07 -14.49
N PHE A 391 -22.25 2.28 -14.97
CA PHE A 391 -21.96 2.17 -16.39
C PHE A 391 -22.23 0.74 -16.87
N PHE A 392 -21.70 -0.26 -16.17
CA PHE A 392 -21.88 -1.67 -16.48
C PHE A 392 -23.31 -2.16 -16.30
N ALA A 393 -24.05 -1.62 -15.33
CA ALA A 393 -25.46 -1.96 -15.15
C ALA A 393 -26.29 -1.56 -16.37
N ARG A 394 -25.97 -0.40 -16.98
CA ARG A 394 -26.64 0.06 -18.22
C ARG A 394 -26.27 -0.78 -19.44
N VAL A 395 -25.02 -1.21 -19.56
CA VAL A 395 -24.53 -1.98 -20.72
C VAL A 395 -24.60 -3.50 -20.52
N GLY A 396 -25.16 -3.98 -19.41
CA GLY A 396 -25.33 -5.41 -19.13
C GLY A 396 -24.03 -6.18 -18.83
N LEU A 397 -22.98 -5.49 -18.34
CA LEU A 397 -21.68 -6.11 -18.04
C LEU A 397 -21.53 -6.54 -16.57
N VAL A 398 -22.45 -6.16 -15.68
CA VAL A 398 -22.45 -6.59 -14.29
C VAL A 398 -22.62 -8.11 -14.22
N GLY A 399 -21.81 -8.76 -13.40
CA GLY A 399 -21.80 -10.21 -13.23
C GLY A 399 -21.11 -10.98 -14.36
N SER A 400 -20.48 -10.30 -15.32
CA SER A 400 -19.73 -10.95 -16.40
C SER A 400 -18.21 -10.94 -16.13
N THR A 401 -17.51 -12.00 -16.54
CA THR A 401 -16.04 -12.07 -16.45
C THR A 401 -15.36 -10.99 -17.28
N ILE A 402 -15.93 -10.63 -18.45
CA ILE A 402 -15.42 -9.56 -19.31
C ILE A 402 -15.55 -8.21 -18.61
N GLY A 403 -16.70 -7.93 -17.99
CA GLY A 403 -16.89 -6.74 -17.16
C GLY A 403 -15.83 -6.63 -16.08
N LEU A 404 -15.59 -7.72 -15.32
CA LEU A 404 -14.54 -7.74 -14.30
C LEU A 404 -13.15 -7.43 -14.87
N ILE A 405 -12.77 -8.05 -16.00
CA ILE A 405 -11.48 -7.79 -16.66
C ILE A 405 -11.36 -6.30 -17.04
N LEU A 406 -12.39 -5.73 -17.66
CA LEU A 406 -12.40 -4.32 -18.08
C LEU A 406 -12.29 -3.37 -16.88
N ALA A 407 -13.05 -3.62 -15.81
CA ALA A 407 -13.02 -2.79 -14.62
C ALA A 407 -11.67 -2.85 -13.89
N HIS A 408 -11.12 -4.05 -13.71
CA HIS A 408 -9.81 -4.23 -13.08
C HIS A 408 -8.68 -3.63 -13.95
N THR A 409 -8.83 -3.60 -15.27
CA THR A 409 -7.84 -3.00 -16.18
C THR A 409 -7.64 -1.51 -15.94
N VAL A 410 -8.70 -0.76 -15.67
CA VAL A 410 -8.62 0.70 -15.42
C VAL A 410 -7.70 1.02 -14.23
N VAL A 411 -7.74 0.19 -13.18
CA VAL A 411 -6.86 0.38 -12.01
C VAL A 411 -5.48 -0.27 -12.19
N ALA A 412 -5.32 -1.24 -13.10
CA ALA A 412 -4.05 -1.92 -13.35
C ALA A 412 -3.13 -1.20 -14.36
N VAL A 413 -3.70 -0.52 -15.37
CA VAL A 413 -2.94 0.23 -16.40
C VAL A 413 -1.92 1.22 -15.83
N PRO A 414 -2.24 2.05 -14.81
CA PRO A 414 -1.28 3.01 -14.25
C PRO A 414 -0.01 2.34 -13.72
N TYR A 415 -0.15 1.15 -13.11
CA TYR A 415 0.99 0.39 -12.59
C TYR A 415 1.87 -0.12 -13.72
N VAL A 416 1.29 -0.68 -14.78
CA VAL A 416 2.04 -1.11 -15.99
C VAL A 416 2.80 0.07 -16.59
N VAL A 417 2.16 1.24 -16.71
CA VAL A 417 2.82 2.42 -17.26
C VAL A 417 4.00 2.84 -16.40
N ILE A 418 3.84 2.93 -15.08
CA ILE A 418 4.93 3.30 -14.17
C ILE A 418 6.08 2.29 -14.25
N THR A 419 5.80 1.00 -14.15
CA THR A 419 6.84 -0.04 -14.16
C THR A 419 7.55 -0.09 -15.50
N MET A 420 6.82 0.00 -16.61
CA MET A 420 7.39 -0.04 -17.95
C MET A 420 8.18 1.23 -18.27
N MET A 421 7.73 2.41 -17.82
CA MET A 421 8.50 3.66 -17.93
C MET A 421 9.86 3.55 -17.21
N ALA A 422 9.89 2.92 -16.03
CA ALA A 422 11.13 2.70 -15.29
C ALA A 422 12.08 1.75 -16.04
N VAL A 423 11.56 0.69 -16.65
CA VAL A 423 12.36 -0.23 -17.48
C VAL A 423 12.90 0.49 -18.73
N LEU A 424 12.05 1.23 -19.45
CA LEU A 424 12.42 1.93 -20.67
C LEU A 424 13.45 3.04 -20.46
N ARG A 425 13.43 3.73 -19.31
CA ARG A 425 14.43 4.75 -18.98
C ARG A 425 15.83 4.19 -18.78
N ASN A 426 15.94 2.90 -18.45
CA ASN A 426 17.23 2.21 -18.25
C ASN A 426 17.67 1.42 -19.48
N TYR A 427 16.86 1.40 -20.55
CA TYR A 427 17.16 0.68 -21.79
C TYR A 427 18.09 1.51 -22.69
N ASP A 428 19.17 0.89 -23.20
CA ASP A 428 20.09 1.56 -24.13
C ASP A 428 19.51 1.61 -25.55
N THR A 429 19.07 2.79 -25.97
CA THR A 429 18.54 3.03 -27.32
C THR A 429 19.58 2.87 -28.43
N ARG A 430 20.88 2.80 -28.12
CA ARG A 430 21.93 2.54 -29.12
C ARG A 430 21.80 1.18 -29.76
N LEU A 431 21.22 0.20 -29.05
CA LEU A 431 20.96 -1.13 -29.60
C LEU A 431 19.91 -1.07 -30.72
N ASP A 432 18.88 -0.24 -30.56
CA ASP A 432 17.87 0.00 -31.61
C ASP A 432 18.52 0.64 -32.84
N LEU A 433 19.40 1.64 -32.63
CA LEU A 433 20.11 2.33 -33.72
C LEU A 433 21.10 1.40 -34.44
N ALA A 434 21.82 0.54 -33.70
CA ALA A 434 22.74 -0.43 -34.29
C ALA A 434 22.02 -1.42 -35.21
N ALA A 435 20.85 -1.91 -34.79
CA ALA A 435 20.01 -2.77 -35.62
C ALA A 435 19.54 -2.06 -36.89
N GLN A 436 19.14 -0.79 -36.79
CA GLN A 436 18.70 0.02 -37.94
C GLN A 436 19.86 0.29 -38.92
N SER A 437 21.07 0.55 -38.42
CA SER A 437 22.27 0.70 -39.26
C SER A 437 22.63 -0.58 -40.04
N LEU A 438 22.23 -1.75 -39.53
CA LEU A 438 22.38 -3.05 -40.21
C LEU A 438 21.21 -3.36 -41.17
N GLY A 439 20.29 -2.39 -41.41
CA GLY A 439 19.17 -2.53 -42.33
C GLY A 439 17.87 -3.06 -41.71
N ALA A 440 17.81 -3.24 -40.39
CA ALA A 440 16.56 -3.65 -39.73
C ALA A 440 15.55 -2.49 -39.70
N GLY A 441 14.36 -2.70 -40.28
CA GLY A 441 13.26 -1.74 -40.15
C GLY A 441 12.72 -1.64 -38.72
N PRO A 442 11.95 -0.59 -38.35
CA PRO A 442 11.50 -0.33 -36.99
C PRO A 442 10.76 -1.51 -36.33
N TRP A 443 9.97 -2.24 -37.11
CA TRP A 443 9.23 -3.41 -36.60
C TRP A 443 10.13 -4.62 -36.35
N ALA A 444 11.16 -4.81 -37.19
CA ALA A 444 12.17 -5.84 -36.97
C ALA A 444 13.02 -5.51 -35.74
N THR A 445 13.46 -4.26 -35.59
CA THR A 445 14.16 -3.79 -34.37
C THR A 445 13.31 -4.03 -33.12
N LEU A 446 12.02 -3.66 -33.15
CA LEU A 446 11.14 -3.85 -32.00
C LEU A 446 10.98 -5.33 -31.62
N ARG A 447 10.73 -6.19 -32.62
CA ARG A 447 10.46 -7.62 -32.40
C ARG A 447 11.70 -8.42 -31.98
N PHE A 448 12.84 -8.15 -32.60
CA PHE A 448 14.04 -8.97 -32.45
C PHE A 448 15.10 -8.38 -31.51
N VAL A 449 15.04 -7.08 -31.21
CA VAL A 449 16.01 -6.42 -30.32
C VAL A 449 15.31 -5.86 -29.09
N THR A 450 14.35 -4.94 -29.27
CA THR A 450 13.75 -4.21 -28.16
C THR A 450 12.95 -5.14 -27.23
N PHE A 451 11.97 -5.89 -27.74
CA PHE A 451 11.13 -6.75 -26.89
C PHE A 451 11.86 -7.90 -26.19
N PRO A 452 12.79 -8.62 -26.84
CA PRO A 452 13.56 -9.66 -26.15
C PRO A 452 14.36 -9.12 -24.96
N ILE A 453 15.00 -7.96 -25.12
CA ILE A 453 15.75 -7.30 -24.03
C ILE A 453 14.79 -6.82 -22.94
N LEU A 454 13.64 -6.26 -23.32
CA LEU A 454 12.62 -5.81 -22.37
C LEU A 454 11.83 -6.96 -21.72
N GLY A 455 12.03 -8.22 -22.12
CA GLY A 455 11.20 -9.37 -21.73
C GLY A 455 11.04 -9.52 -20.21
N ALA A 456 12.12 -9.33 -19.44
CA ALA A 456 12.04 -9.37 -17.98
C ALA A 456 11.26 -8.20 -17.38
N GLY A 457 11.38 -7.01 -17.98
CA GLY A 457 10.61 -5.82 -17.60
C GLY A 457 9.12 -5.93 -17.94
N LEU A 458 8.80 -6.52 -19.10
CA LEU A 458 7.43 -6.84 -19.50
C LEU A 458 6.79 -7.86 -18.55
N MET A 459 7.50 -8.95 -18.23
CA MET A 459 7.02 -9.96 -17.30
C MET A 459 6.81 -9.38 -15.90
N SER A 460 7.74 -8.56 -15.41
CA SER A 460 7.58 -7.85 -14.14
C SER A 460 6.32 -6.98 -14.16
N SER A 461 6.14 -6.15 -15.19
CA SER A 461 4.95 -5.28 -15.33
C SER A 461 3.64 -6.06 -15.39
N PHE A 462 3.63 -7.19 -16.09
CA PHE A 462 2.49 -8.12 -16.11
C PHE A 462 2.18 -8.67 -14.71
N LEU A 463 3.19 -9.14 -13.97
CA LEU A 463 3.00 -9.68 -12.62
C LEU A 463 2.48 -8.62 -11.64
N PHE A 464 2.93 -7.37 -11.76
CA PHE A 464 2.39 -6.23 -10.99
C PHE A 464 0.90 -5.98 -11.28
N ALA A 465 0.52 -5.96 -12.56
CA ALA A 465 -0.87 -5.80 -12.98
C ALA A 465 -1.76 -6.97 -12.53
N PHE A 466 -1.26 -8.20 -12.70
CA PHE A 466 -1.92 -9.42 -12.23
C PHE A 466 -2.15 -9.37 -10.73
N ALA A 467 -1.11 -9.11 -9.92
CA ALA A 467 -1.21 -9.07 -8.47
C ALA A 467 -2.16 -7.96 -7.99
N THR A 468 -2.16 -6.81 -8.66
CA THR A 468 -3.10 -5.72 -8.38
C THR A 468 -4.56 -6.13 -8.62
N SER A 469 -4.83 -6.84 -9.72
CA SER A 469 -6.16 -7.35 -10.03
C SER A 469 -6.59 -8.48 -9.10
N PHE A 470 -5.65 -9.35 -8.72
CA PHE A 470 -5.91 -10.54 -7.92
C PHE A 470 -6.35 -10.20 -6.48
N ASP A 471 -5.86 -9.08 -5.92
CA ASP A 471 -6.26 -8.58 -4.59
C ASP A 471 -7.38 -7.51 -4.64
N GLU A 472 -8.00 -7.29 -5.80
CA GLU A 472 -9.03 -6.26 -5.94
C GLU A 472 -10.41 -6.77 -5.49
N LEU A 473 -10.78 -6.44 -4.25
CA LEU A 473 -12.12 -6.68 -3.73
C LEU A 473 -13.12 -5.60 -4.13
N THR A 474 -12.72 -4.33 -4.10
CA THR A 474 -13.65 -3.19 -4.15
C THR A 474 -14.47 -3.23 -5.43
N ILE A 475 -13.80 -3.41 -6.56
CA ILE A 475 -14.46 -3.51 -7.87
C ILE A 475 -15.29 -4.79 -7.95
N ALA A 476 -14.75 -5.93 -7.54
CA ALA A 476 -15.44 -7.21 -7.59
C ALA A 476 -16.73 -7.20 -6.75
N LEU A 477 -16.72 -6.51 -5.61
CA LEU A 477 -17.87 -6.40 -4.72
C LEU A 477 -19.11 -5.84 -5.45
N PHE A 478 -18.92 -4.83 -6.31
CA PHE A 478 -20.01 -4.24 -7.10
C PHE A 478 -20.21 -4.91 -8.48
N ALA A 479 -19.13 -5.29 -9.16
CA ALA A 479 -19.19 -5.76 -10.54
C ALA A 479 -19.42 -7.28 -10.67
N SER A 480 -19.20 -8.08 -9.63
CA SER A 480 -19.53 -9.51 -9.62
C SER A 480 -20.99 -9.75 -9.24
N GLY A 481 -21.65 -10.70 -9.91
CA GLY A 481 -23.05 -11.07 -9.67
C GLY A 481 -23.20 -12.56 -9.39
N GLY A 482 -23.92 -12.89 -8.30
CA GLY A 482 -24.28 -14.25 -7.92
C GLY A 482 -23.09 -15.21 -7.89
N LEU A 483 -23.17 -16.26 -8.72
CA LEU A 483 -22.13 -17.27 -8.81
C LEU A 483 -20.79 -16.68 -9.25
N ASN A 484 -20.71 -15.59 -10.01
CA ASN A 484 -19.46 -15.04 -10.57
C ASN A 484 -18.55 -14.26 -9.60
N ALA A 485 -18.45 -14.71 -8.35
CA ALA A 485 -17.56 -14.10 -7.36
C ALA A 485 -16.08 -14.42 -7.64
N THR A 486 -15.22 -13.41 -7.46
CA THR A 486 -13.77 -13.59 -7.39
C THR A 486 -13.36 -14.11 -6.01
N LEU A 487 -12.14 -14.60 -5.88
CA LEU A 487 -11.59 -15.09 -4.62
C LEU A 487 -11.62 -14.05 -3.49
N PRO A 488 -11.24 -12.77 -3.68
CA PRO A 488 -11.43 -11.75 -2.65
C PRO A 488 -12.90 -11.56 -2.26
N LYS A 489 -13.83 -11.56 -3.23
CA LYS A 489 -15.26 -11.43 -2.94
C LYS A 489 -15.78 -12.63 -2.15
N GLN A 490 -15.45 -13.85 -2.55
CA GLN A 490 -15.85 -15.05 -1.81
C GLN A 490 -15.30 -15.03 -0.37
N PHE A 491 -14.04 -14.62 -0.20
CA PHE A 491 -13.45 -14.47 1.12
C PHE A 491 -14.21 -13.43 1.97
N TRP A 492 -14.57 -12.30 1.37
CA TRP A 492 -15.37 -11.28 2.02
C TRP A 492 -16.76 -11.78 2.43
N ASP A 493 -17.45 -12.47 1.53
CA ASP A 493 -18.77 -13.04 1.77
C ASP A 493 -18.70 -14.08 2.91
N GLU A 494 -17.69 -14.94 2.92
CA GLU A 494 -17.47 -15.90 4.02
C GLU A 494 -17.25 -15.15 5.35
N VAL A 495 -16.31 -14.20 5.42
CA VAL A 495 -16.00 -13.48 6.66
C VAL A 495 -17.22 -12.73 7.22
N THR A 496 -18.05 -12.15 6.35
CA THR A 496 -19.18 -11.31 6.76
C THR A 496 -20.45 -12.09 7.05
N LEU A 497 -20.67 -13.22 6.36
CA LEU A 497 -21.88 -14.05 6.51
C LEU A 497 -21.68 -15.20 7.50
N GLN A 498 -20.52 -15.87 7.46
CA GLN A 498 -20.23 -17.08 8.25
C GLN A 498 -18.73 -17.21 8.55
N ILE A 499 -18.32 -16.98 9.80
CA ILE A 499 -16.90 -17.11 10.19
C ILE A 499 -16.48 -18.59 10.19
N SER A 500 -15.98 -19.05 9.04
CA SER A 500 -15.53 -20.42 8.79
C SER A 500 -14.01 -20.57 8.98
N PRO A 501 -13.51 -21.64 9.63
CA PRO A 501 -12.07 -21.90 9.72
C PRO A 501 -11.39 -22.13 8.36
N VAL A 502 -12.14 -22.43 7.30
CA VAL A 502 -11.65 -22.52 5.90
C VAL A 502 -10.90 -21.25 5.49
N ILE A 503 -11.30 -20.09 6.03
CA ILE A 503 -10.68 -18.80 5.77
C ILE A 503 -9.18 -18.80 6.15
N ALA A 504 -8.78 -19.54 7.19
CA ALA A 504 -7.37 -19.67 7.55
C ALA A 504 -6.59 -20.44 6.48
N ALA A 505 -7.13 -21.56 5.98
CA ALA A 505 -6.50 -22.34 4.90
C ALA A 505 -6.36 -21.50 3.61
N VAL A 506 -7.43 -20.79 3.22
CA VAL A 506 -7.41 -19.87 2.08
C VAL A 506 -6.37 -18.76 2.28
N SER A 507 -6.31 -18.17 3.48
CA SER A 507 -5.32 -17.13 3.84
C SER A 507 -3.89 -17.64 3.69
N THR A 508 -3.61 -18.86 4.14
CA THR A 508 -2.29 -19.51 4.01
C THR A 508 -1.96 -19.77 2.54
N CYS A 509 -2.89 -20.30 1.75
CA CYS A 509 -2.68 -20.52 0.32
C CYS A 509 -2.43 -19.21 -0.44
N LEU A 510 -3.21 -18.16 -0.16
CA LEU A 510 -3.04 -16.82 -0.72
C LEU A 510 -1.67 -16.24 -0.37
N PHE A 511 -1.25 -16.36 0.90
CA PHE A 511 0.06 -15.91 1.35
C PHE A 511 1.19 -16.59 0.58
N LEU A 512 1.17 -17.92 0.47
CA LEU A 512 2.18 -18.69 -0.25
C LEU A 512 2.19 -18.38 -1.75
N PHE A 513 1.01 -18.23 -2.36
CA PHE A 513 0.87 -17.88 -3.77
C PHE A 513 1.50 -16.52 -4.08
N ILE A 514 1.17 -15.49 -3.28
CA ILE A 514 1.74 -14.16 -3.45
C ILE A 514 3.26 -14.16 -3.17
N ALA A 515 3.71 -14.86 -2.13
CA ALA A 515 5.14 -15.00 -1.83
C ALA A 515 5.90 -15.65 -3.01
N ALA A 516 5.32 -16.67 -3.64
CA ALA A 516 5.88 -17.30 -4.82
C ALA A 516 5.93 -16.35 -6.04
N LEU A 517 4.88 -15.55 -6.26
CA LEU A 517 4.86 -14.54 -7.32
C LEU A 517 5.93 -13.47 -7.13
N ILE A 518 6.10 -12.95 -5.91
CA ILE A 518 7.15 -11.96 -5.60
C ILE A 518 8.54 -12.57 -5.80
N TRP A 519 8.74 -13.80 -5.32
CA TRP A 519 10.01 -14.50 -5.50
C TRP A 519 10.33 -14.72 -6.98
N LEU A 520 9.34 -15.10 -7.79
CA LEU A 520 9.49 -15.24 -9.23
C LEU A 520 9.83 -13.91 -9.90
N ALA A 521 9.11 -12.83 -9.54
CA ALA A 521 9.38 -11.49 -10.04
C ALA A 521 10.79 -11.00 -9.71
N ASP A 522 11.26 -11.18 -8.48
CA ASP A 522 12.62 -10.80 -8.07
C ASP A 522 13.69 -11.64 -8.80
N ARG A 523 13.45 -12.95 -8.96
CA ARG A 523 14.37 -13.84 -9.70
C ARG A 523 14.51 -13.43 -11.16
N LEU A 524 13.40 -13.08 -11.81
CA LEU A 524 13.41 -12.60 -13.20
C LEU A 524 14.15 -11.27 -13.33
N ARG A 525 13.92 -10.33 -12.41
CA ARG A 525 14.62 -9.04 -12.39
C ARG A 525 16.13 -9.18 -12.19
N ARG A 526 16.59 -10.13 -11.35
CA ARG A 526 18.03 -10.35 -11.14
C ARG A 526 18.70 -10.94 -12.37
N ARG A 527 18.03 -11.83 -13.10
CA ARG A 527 18.56 -12.42 -14.34
C ARG A 527 18.80 -11.37 -15.42
N SER A 528 17.91 -10.39 -15.56
CA SER A 528 18.08 -9.30 -16.55
C SER A 528 19.14 -8.27 -16.20
N LEU A 529 19.68 -8.29 -14.97
CA LEU A 529 20.81 -7.45 -14.58
C LEU A 529 22.15 -8.18 -14.70
N ALA A 530 22.13 -9.50 -14.90
CA ALA A 530 23.31 -10.37 -14.92
C ALA A 530 23.69 -10.85 -16.33
N GLY A 531 22.83 -10.66 -17.32
CA GLY A 531 23.11 -10.82 -18.75
C GLY A 531 22.87 -9.50 -19.44
#